data_AF-A0A209A0N3-F1
#
_entry.id   AF-A0A209A0N3-F1
#
_cell.length_a   1.000
_cell.length_b   1.000
_cell.length_c   1.000
_cell.angle_alpha   90.00
_cell.angle_beta   90.00
_cell.angle_gamma   90.00
#
_symmetry.space_group_name_H-M   'P 1'
#
loop_
_entity.id
_entity.type
_entity.pdbx_description
1 polymer ?
#
loop_
_entity_poly.entity_id
_entity_poly.type
_entity_poly.pdbx_seq_one_letter_code
_entity_poly.pdbx_strand_id
1 'polypeptide(L)'
;MSLFIKRLFMIKNRLLHVKVRLLVSLIKNEQGTILLPFIIFLPLIIGLIFFSFELTHFLQKKAKLSDAIEQATLALTVENNNSIPSLTQIAQNEAIVSSYAHAYLPAEIFSTPTIDIINNNGRIEYAAEINMSYSAKFLTNNPVTNFSAMINATDRGSARKNIIGAPTEKIDVVFVADYSGSMNDRFINNNYEYGAIKIAALREIFDRLNNNILKNENIHTIGFIPFSWGTKQRVGNGAQTMEYCHLPFVAKQHSPNGDYLRKYTLSGLKKFPGLEGLEHIDHIEYGKVTKDISNNTRNKIDELNIEDAESAYTFLSRSELIIQQLNQLEIIEENIDYDATINSILRNSAVTPPKLINIPIDDIFNSYVCLNRTNSYSLNEHESNEIIDDMINMTPSGGTLISSGILSANNLFNESRSNNNKKLMIILSDGNDSFEKKNKENKGFYVTKNLIKKGMCERIKENQITMAFIAIGYNPLNNTHSLKYIDWKECVGEENYYEAQNSHELEADLLQALGAVDTSEVGRNTPKD
;
A
#
# COMPACT_ATOMS: atom_id res chain seq x y z
N MET A 1 -75.45 -81.36 25.06
CA MET A 1 -74.71 -80.21 24.49
C MET A 1 -75.56 -78.91 24.54
N SER A 2 -76.08 -78.52 25.72
CA SER A 2 -76.89 -77.29 25.88
C SER A 2 -76.59 -76.55 27.22
N LEU A 3 -76.09 -77.26 28.24
CA LEU A 3 -75.68 -76.65 29.51
C LEU A 3 -74.32 -75.94 29.51
N PHE A 4 -73.40 -76.25 28.59
CA PHE A 4 -72.05 -75.65 28.56
C PHE A 4 -72.02 -74.23 27.94
N ILE A 5 -72.88 -73.98 26.95
CA ILE A 5 -72.96 -72.69 26.24
C ILE A 5 -73.62 -71.62 27.11
N LYS A 6 -74.63 -71.99 27.92
CA LYS A 6 -75.30 -71.06 28.85
C LYS A 6 -74.36 -70.58 29.97
N ARG A 7 -73.40 -71.41 30.41
CA ARG A 7 -72.43 -71.07 31.46
C ARG A 7 -71.35 -70.09 30.98
N LEU A 8 -70.92 -70.20 29.72
CA LEU A 8 -69.94 -69.29 29.11
C LEU A 8 -70.50 -67.87 28.87
N PHE A 9 -71.76 -67.76 28.44
CA PHE A 9 -72.40 -66.47 28.19
C PHE A 9 -72.66 -65.67 29.48
N MET A 10 -72.99 -66.37 30.57
CA MET A 10 -73.21 -65.77 31.88
C MET A 10 -71.91 -65.26 32.54
N ILE A 11 -70.75 -65.88 32.26
CA ILE A 11 -69.44 -65.43 32.75
C ILE A 11 -68.96 -64.18 31.98
N LYS A 12 -69.23 -64.10 30.66
CA LYS A 12 -68.86 -62.94 29.83
C LYS A 12 -69.62 -61.68 30.21
N ASN A 13 -70.92 -61.79 30.51
CA ASN A 13 -71.72 -60.65 31.00
C ASN A 13 -71.35 -60.21 32.42
N ARG A 14 -70.95 -61.13 33.31
CA ARG A 14 -70.44 -60.76 34.64
C ARG A 14 -69.11 -60.00 34.57
N LEU A 15 -68.19 -60.40 33.70
CA LEU A 15 -66.90 -59.71 33.50
C LEU A 15 -67.06 -58.30 32.89
N LEU A 16 -68.01 -58.13 31.96
CA LEU A 16 -68.32 -56.82 31.37
C LEU A 16 -68.95 -55.88 32.41
N HIS A 17 -69.90 -56.39 33.22
CA HIS A 17 -70.51 -55.61 34.29
C HIS A 17 -69.52 -55.23 35.39
N VAL A 18 -68.56 -56.09 35.71
CA VAL A 18 -67.50 -55.82 36.70
C VAL A 18 -66.52 -54.75 36.19
N LYS A 19 -66.10 -54.79 34.91
CA LYS A 19 -65.24 -53.75 34.31
C LYS A 19 -65.92 -52.37 34.25
N VAL A 20 -67.21 -52.32 33.89
CA VAL A 20 -67.98 -51.07 33.85
C VAL A 20 -68.24 -50.53 35.26
N ARG A 21 -68.53 -51.41 36.24
CA ARG A 21 -68.72 -51.01 37.64
C ARG A 21 -67.42 -50.51 38.29
N LEU A 22 -66.26 -51.06 37.92
CA LEU A 22 -64.94 -50.57 38.32
C LEU A 22 -64.65 -49.18 37.75
N LEU A 23 -64.92 -48.94 36.46
CA LEU A 23 -64.79 -47.63 35.82
C LEU A 23 -65.71 -46.57 36.45
N VAL A 24 -66.97 -46.91 36.70
CA VAL A 24 -67.94 -46.00 37.36
C VAL A 24 -67.59 -45.75 38.83
N SER A 25 -67.03 -46.75 39.52
CA SER A 25 -66.52 -46.59 40.90
C SER A 25 -65.24 -45.74 40.95
N LEU A 26 -64.42 -45.76 39.90
CA LEU A 26 -63.23 -44.91 39.75
C LEU A 26 -63.61 -43.45 39.48
N ILE A 27 -64.62 -43.21 38.66
CA ILE A 27 -65.14 -41.86 38.31
C ILE A 27 -65.86 -41.21 39.50
N LYS A 28 -66.41 -42.00 40.43
CA LYS A 28 -67.06 -41.49 41.65
C LYS A 28 -66.12 -41.28 42.83
N ASN A 29 -64.86 -41.66 42.72
CA ASN A 29 -63.85 -41.45 43.75
C ASN A 29 -63.12 -40.14 43.45
N GLU A 30 -63.11 -39.17 44.37
CA GLU A 30 -62.58 -37.81 44.13
C GLU A 30 -61.10 -37.81 43.71
N GLN A 31 -60.34 -38.84 44.08
CA GLN A 31 -58.95 -39.03 43.64
C GLN A 31 -58.81 -39.64 42.24
N GLY A 32 -59.82 -40.37 41.74
CA GLY A 32 -59.82 -41.02 40.42
C GLY A 32 -60.20 -40.08 39.27
N THR A 33 -60.97 -39.03 39.54
CA THR A 33 -61.40 -38.02 38.56
C THR A 33 -60.24 -37.17 38.03
N ILE A 34 -59.18 -36.96 38.83
CA ILE A 34 -57.98 -36.20 38.44
C ILE A 34 -56.98 -37.10 37.67
N LEU A 35 -56.93 -38.39 37.99
CA LEU A 35 -55.97 -39.33 37.40
C LEU A 35 -56.25 -39.59 35.90
N LEU A 36 -57.52 -39.65 35.50
CA LEU A 36 -57.95 -39.88 34.11
C LEU A 36 -57.47 -38.78 33.14
N PRO A 37 -57.73 -37.49 33.37
CA PRO A 37 -57.19 -36.43 32.52
C PRO A 37 -55.66 -36.39 32.59
N PHE A 38 -55.04 -36.66 33.74
CA PHE A 38 -53.58 -36.72 33.85
C PHE A 38 -52.96 -37.80 32.94
N ILE A 39 -53.54 -39.00 32.89
CA ILE A 39 -53.08 -40.07 32.00
C ILE A 39 -53.23 -39.69 30.51
N ILE A 40 -54.22 -38.88 30.16
CA ILE A 40 -54.44 -38.42 28.79
C ILE A 40 -53.51 -37.25 28.41
N PHE A 41 -53.28 -36.30 29.33
CA PHE A 41 -52.45 -35.13 29.07
C PHE A 41 -50.95 -35.37 29.24
N LEU A 42 -50.52 -36.29 30.10
CA LEU A 42 -49.10 -36.56 30.34
C LEU A 42 -48.35 -36.97 29.05
N PRO A 43 -48.85 -37.88 28.20
CA PRO A 43 -48.22 -38.21 26.91
C PRO A 43 -48.15 -37.00 25.97
N LEU A 44 -49.17 -36.14 25.97
CA LEU A 44 -49.20 -34.93 25.16
C LEU A 44 -48.12 -33.93 25.59
N ILE A 45 -47.98 -33.69 26.91
CA ILE A 45 -46.97 -32.81 27.47
C ILE A 45 -45.56 -33.35 27.17
N ILE A 46 -45.34 -34.65 27.38
CA ILE A 46 -44.06 -35.30 27.06
C ILE A 46 -43.74 -35.17 25.56
N GLY A 47 -44.72 -35.36 24.68
CA GLY A 47 -44.58 -35.16 23.23
C GLY A 47 -44.18 -33.73 22.88
N LEU A 48 -44.82 -32.73 23.50
CA LEU A 48 -44.46 -31.31 23.30
C LEU A 48 -43.06 -30.98 23.79
N ILE A 49 -42.61 -31.60 24.89
CA ILE A 49 -41.24 -31.43 25.40
C ILE A 49 -40.21 -31.99 24.40
N PHE A 50 -40.43 -33.22 23.91
CA PHE A 50 -39.55 -33.81 22.90
C PHE A 50 -39.54 -33.01 21.60
N PHE A 51 -40.70 -32.52 21.16
CA PHE A 51 -40.79 -31.62 20.02
C PHE A 51 -40.02 -30.32 20.24
N SER A 52 -40.13 -29.72 21.44
CA SER A 52 -39.39 -28.51 21.80
C SER A 52 -37.87 -28.75 21.76
N PHE A 53 -37.40 -29.89 22.27
CA PHE A 53 -35.99 -30.26 22.18
C PHE A 53 -35.53 -30.44 20.73
N GLU A 54 -36.31 -31.13 19.90
CA GLU A 54 -35.97 -31.29 18.48
C GLU A 54 -35.95 -29.93 17.75
N LEU A 55 -36.93 -29.07 18.00
CA LEU A 55 -36.97 -27.73 17.44
C LEU A 55 -35.75 -26.90 17.87
N THR A 56 -35.34 -26.99 19.13
CA THR A 56 -34.13 -26.31 19.62
C THR A 56 -32.88 -26.82 18.90
N HIS A 57 -32.74 -28.14 18.74
CA HIS A 57 -31.62 -28.71 18.00
C HIS A 57 -31.61 -28.32 16.53
N PHE A 58 -32.77 -28.33 15.88
CA PHE A 58 -32.92 -27.88 14.50
C PHE A 58 -32.44 -26.44 14.33
N LEU A 59 -32.93 -25.52 15.17
CA LEU A 59 -32.58 -24.10 15.11
C LEU A 59 -31.09 -23.88 15.36
N GLN A 60 -30.50 -24.59 16.33
CA GLN A 60 -29.06 -24.52 16.59
C GLN A 60 -28.23 -25.01 15.40
N LYS A 61 -28.60 -26.13 14.78
CA LYS A 61 -27.89 -26.65 13.61
C LYS A 61 -28.05 -25.71 12.41
N LYS A 62 -29.26 -25.18 12.19
CA LYS A 62 -29.51 -24.22 11.12
C LYS A 62 -28.69 -22.93 11.30
N ALA A 63 -28.59 -22.40 12.53
CA ALA A 63 -27.75 -21.24 12.83
C ALA A 63 -26.25 -21.53 12.57
N LYS A 64 -25.75 -22.69 13.01
CA LYS A 64 -24.36 -23.09 12.72
C LYS A 64 -24.08 -23.27 11.23
N LEU A 65 -25.05 -23.80 10.48
CA LEU A 65 -24.95 -23.91 9.03
C LEU A 65 -24.87 -22.52 8.40
N SER A 66 -25.75 -21.60 8.81
CA SER A 66 -25.74 -20.20 8.39
C SER A 66 -24.37 -19.54 8.61
N ASP A 67 -23.81 -19.66 9.82
CA ASP A 67 -22.48 -19.12 10.13
C ASP A 67 -21.38 -19.76 9.27
N ALA A 68 -21.45 -21.08 9.06
CA ALA A 68 -20.46 -21.80 8.25
C ALA A 68 -20.44 -21.32 6.80
N ILE A 69 -21.62 -21.09 6.20
CA ILE A 69 -21.72 -20.64 4.81
C ILE A 69 -21.30 -19.18 4.66
N GLU A 70 -21.63 -18.32 5.62
CA GLU A 70 -21.12 -16.95 5.66
C GLU A 70 -19.58 -16.91 5.70
N GLN A 71 -18.95 -17.70 6.58
CA GLN A 71 -17.48 -17.77 6.62
C GLN A 71 -16.88 -18.41 5.37
N ALA A 72 -17.55 -19.42 4.79
CA ALA A 72 -17.12 -20.03 3.54
C ALA A 72 -17.12 -19.03 2.38
N THR A 73 -18.17 -18.20 2.24
CA THR A 73 -18.24 -17.19 1.18
C THR A 73 -17.17 -16.11 1.32
N LEU A 74 -16.79 -15.76 2.56
CA LEU A 74 -15.64 -14.88 2.81
C LEU A 74 -14.33 -15.52 2.36
N ALA A 75 -14.11 -16.80 2.70
CA ALA A 75 -12.92 -17.54 2.27
C ALA A 75 -12.81 -17.62 0.74
N LEU A 76 -13.94 -17.81 0.03
CA LEU A 76 -13.97 -17.79 -1.43
C LEU A 76 -13.50 -16.45 -2.02
N THR A 77 -13.71 -15.33 -1.34
CA THR A 77 -13.25 -14.01 -1.80
C THR A 77 -11.73 -13.83 -1.72
N VAL A 78 -11.07 -14.57 -0.83
CA VAL A 78 -9.62 -14.57 -0.65
C VAL A 78 -8.96 -15.53 -1.64
N GLU A 79 -9.53 -16.72 -1.81
CA GLU A 79 -8.95 -17.76 -2.65
C GLU A 79 -8.98 -17.41 -4.15
N ASN A 80 -10.03 -16.71 -4.61
CA ASN A 80 -10.20 -16.43 -6.03
C ASN A 80 -9.54 -15.11 -6.46
N ASN A 81 -8.57 -15.19 -7.39
CA ASN A 81 -7.78 -14.07 -7.94
C ASN A 81 -8.50 -13.28 -9.05
N ASN A 82 -9.78 -12.95 -8.86
CA ASN A 82 -10.57 -12.09 -9.78
C ASN A 82 -10.64 -12.55 -11.25
N SER A 83 -10.34 -13.82 -11.54
CA SER A 83 -10.31 -14.42 -12.89
C SER A 83 -11.46 -15.42 -13.07
N ILE A 84 -11.82 -15.76 -14.31
CA ILE A 84 -12.80 -16.81 -14.59
C ILE A 84 -12.30 -18.13 -13.97
N PRO A 85 -13.08 -18.79 -13.08
CA PRO A 85 -12.62 -20.00 -12.41
C PRO A 85 -12.29 -21.11 -13.40
N SER A 86 -11.09 -21.67 -13.29
CA SER A 86 -10.72 -22.90 -14.01
C SER A 86 -11.46 -24.11 -13.42
N LEU A 87 -11.51 -25.23 -14.15
CA LEU A 87 -12.12 -26.47 -13.65
C LEU A 87 -11.51 -26.95 -12.32
N THR A 88 -10.20 -26.70 -12.10
CA THR A 88 -9.53 -27.02 -10.84
C THR A 88 -9.94 -26.07 -9.72
N GLN A 89 -10.12 -24.78 -10.02
CA GLN A 89 -10.56 -23.78 -9.06
C GLN A 89 -12.01 -24.03 -8.60
N ILE A 90 -12.88 -24.48 -9.50
CA ILE A 90 -14.26 -24.84 -9.16
C ILE A 90 -14.27 -25.98 -8.13
N ALA A 91 -13.49 -27.04 -8.37
CA ALA A 91 -13.37 -28.16 -7.43
C ALA A 91 -12.77 -27.74 -6.07
N GLN A 92 -11.80 -26.82 -6.07
CA GLN A 92 -11.24 -26.25 -4.85
C GLN A 92 -12.27 -25.41 -4.08
N ASN A 93 -13.04 -24.57 -4.77
CA ASN A 93 -14.08 -23.75 -4.16
C ASN A 93 -15.17 -24.63 -3.52
N GLU A 94 -15.60 -25.70 -4.18
CA GLU A 94 -16.54 -26.68 -3.63
C GLU A 94 -15.97 -27.36 -2.37
N ALA A 95 -14.69 -27.70 -2.38
CA ALA A 95 -14.00 -28.30 -1.25
C ALA A 95 -13.90 -27.33 -0.05
N ILE A 96 -13.65 -26.04 -0.30
CA ILE A 96 -13.64 -25.00 0.73
C ILE A 96 -15.00 -24.92 1.43
N VAL A 97 -16.08 -24.72 0.67
CA VAL A 97 -17.44 -24.60 1.23
C VAL A 97 -17.82 -25.86 2.00
N SER A 98 -17.53 -27.04 1.44
CA SER A 98 -17.79 -28.31 2.11
C SER A 98 -16.99 -28.46 3.40
N SER A 99 -15.73 -28.01 3.43
CA SER A 99 -14.86 -28.10 4.62
C SER A 99 -15.37 -27.22 5.76
N TYR A 100 -15.83 -26.00 5.47
CA TYR A 100 -16.44 -25.12 6.47
C TYR A 100 -17.72 -25.72 7.05
N ALA A 101 -18.59 -26.28 6.20
CA ALA A 101 -19.82 -26.95 6.66
C ALA A 101 -19.51 -28.12 7.61
N HIS A 102 -18.56 -28.99 7.25
CA HIS A 102 -18.14 -30.11 8.11
C HIS A 102 -17.41 -29.66 9.37
N ALA A 103 -16.67 -28.55 9.35
CA ALA A 103 -15.99 -28.02 10.53
C ALA A 103 -16.99 -27.58 11.62
N TYR A 104 -18.10 -26.93 11.23
CA TYR A 104 -19.14 -26.48 12.16
C TYR A 104 -20.08 -27.61 12.58
N LEU A 105 -20.30 -28.59 11.69
CA LEU A 105 -21.31 -29.64 11.83
C LEU A 105 -20.76 -31.00 11.33
N PRO A 106 -19.81 -31.61 12.07
CA PRO A 106 -19.05 -32.78 11.59
C PRO A 106 -19.85 -34.09 11.52
N ALA A 107 -21.01 -34.16 12.19
CA ALA A 107 -21.83 -35.36 12.26
C ALA A 107 -22.93 -35.40 11.19
N GLU A 108 -23.06 -34.33 10.38
CA GLU A 108 -24.16 -34.17 9.44
C GLU A 108 -23.72 -34.47 8.01
N ILE A 109 -24.70 -34.73 7.13
CA ILE A 109 -24.46 -35.04 5.72
C ILE A 109 -24.80 -33.82 4.89
N PHE A 110 -23.95 -33.49 3.93
CA PHE A 110 -24.11 -32.33 3.06
C PHE A 110 -24.23 -32.72 1.59
N SER A 111 -24.99 -31.93 0.82
CA SER A 111 -24.94 -31.99 -0.63
C SER A 111 -23.66 -31.38 -1.18
N THR A 112 -23.38 -31.60 -2.46
CA THR A 112 -22.43 -30.77 -3.20
C THR A 112 -22.94 -29.32 -3.17
N PRO A 113 -22.10 -28.34 -2.81
CA PRO A 113 -22.51 -26.94 -2.76
C PRO A 113 -22.69 -26.37 -4.17
N THR A 114 -23.64 -25.45 -4.33
CA THR A 114 -23.79 -24.65 -5.55
C THR A 114 -23.18 -23.28 -5.31
N ILE A 115 -22.28 -22.86 -6.19
CA ILE A 115 -21.52 -21.60 -6.06
C ILE A 115 -21.80 -20.72 -7.27
N ASP A 116 -22.37 -19.54 -7.02
CA ASP A 116 -22.59 -18.51 -8.03
C ASP A 116 -21.54 -17.41 -7.86
N ILE A 117 -20.82 -17.10 -8.94
CA ILE A 117 -19.85 -15.99 -8.98
C ILE A 117 -20.34 -14.98 -10.01
N ILE A 118 -20.77 -13.81 -9.53
CA ILE A 118 -21.35 -12.75 -10.36
C ILE A 118 -20.39 -11.58 -10.39
N ASN A 119 -19.95 -11.18 -11.58
CA ASN A 119 -19.13 -9.98 -11.78
C ASN A 119 -19.99 -8.84 -12.33
N ASN A 120 -20.14 -7.78 -11.53
CA ASN A 120 -20.90 -6.58 -11.88
C ASN A 120 -19.98 -5.35 -11.75
N ASN A 121 -19.58 -4.76 -12.90
CA ASN A 121 -18.91 -3.45 -13.03
C ASN A 121 -18.04 -3.04 -11.82
N GLY A 122 -16.96 -3.79 -11.55
CA GLY A 122 -16.02 -3.48 -10.46
C GLY A 122 -16.35 -4.14 -9.12
N ARG A 123 -17.28 -5.09 -9.07
CA ARG A 123 -17.61 -5.88 -7.87
C ARG A 123 -17.83 -7.35 -8.22
N ILE A 124 -17.18 -8.25 -7.51
CA ILE A 124 -17.46 -9.69 -7.56
C ILE A 124 -18.27 -10.08 -6.34
N GLU A 125 -19.35 -10.82 -6.59
CA GLU A 125 -20.18 -11.41 -5.55
C GLU A 125 -20.06 -12.93 -5.61
N TYR A 126 -19.73 -13.53 -4.46
CA TYR A 126 -19.61 -14.97 -4.26
C TYR A 126 -20.78 -15.42 -3.41
N ALA A 127 -21.72 -16.16 -4.00
CA ALA A 127 -22.81 -16.79 -3.28
C ALA A 127 -22.60 -18.30 -3.24
N ALA A 128 -22.82 -18.91 -2.07
CA ALA A 128 -22.76 -20.35 -1.89
C ALA A 128 -24.04 -20.84 -1.21
N GLU A 129 -24.56 -21.96 -1.67
CA GLU A 129 -25.72 -22.63 -1.10
C GLU A 129 -25.39 -24.12 -0.89
N ILE A 130 -25.78 -24.65 0.26
CA ILE A 130 -25.60 -26.07 0.60
C ILE A 130 -26.83 -26.60 1.34
N ASN A 131 -27.12 -27.89 1.10
CA ASN A 131 -28.18 -28.61 1.81
C ASN A 131 -27.56 -29.52 2.87
N MET A 132 -27.98 -29.33 4.12
CA MET A 132 -27.71 -30.23 5.23
C MET A 132 -28.88 -31.20 5.40
N SER A 133 -28.56 -32.48 5.57
CA SER A 133 -29.49 -33.52 5.97
C SER A 133 -29.06 -34.11 7.31
N TYR A 134 -29.95 -34.07 8.32
CA TYR A 134 -29.68 -34.69 9.61
C TYR A 134 -30.83 -35.57 10.09
N SER A 135 -30.47 -36.60 10.87
CA SER A 135 -31.43 -37.46 11.53
C SER A 135 -31.95 -36.79 12.80
N ALA A 136 -33.27 -36.63 12.90
CA ALA A 136 -33.90 -36.19 14.15
C ALA A 136 -33.51 -37.13 15.30
N LYS A 137 -33.31 -36.61 16.51
CA LYS A 137 -32.81 -37.40 17.66
C LYS A 137 -33.91 -37.78 18.65
N PHE A 138 -34.88 -36.91 18.84
CA PHE A 138 -35.96 -37.06 19.82
C PHE A 138 -37.27 -37.51 19.16
N LEU A 139 -37.42 -37.23 17.86
CA LEU A 139 -38.58 -37.67 17.07
C LEU A 139 -38.39 -39.06 16.45
N THR A 140 -37.15 -39.56 16.38
CA THR A 140 -36.86 -40.92 15.92
C THR A 140 -36.97 -41.92 17.09
N ASN A 141 -37.47 -43.11 16.80
CA ASN A 141 -37.57 -44.24 17.76
C ASN A 141 -38.46 -44.02 19.00
N ASN A 142 -39.56 -43.28 18.89
CA ASN A 142 -40.59 -43.22 19.95
C ASN A 142 -41.79 -44.11 19.56
N PRO A 143 -42.31 -45.00 20.44
CA PRO A 143 -43.48 -45.86 20.14
C PRO A 143 -44.76 -45.12 19.72
N VAL A 144 -44.81 -43.79 19.87
CA VAL A 144 -45.95 -42.95 19.50
C VAL A 144 -45.82 -42.34 18.09
N THR A 145 -44.60 -42.19 17.56
CA THR A 145 -44.32 -41.48 16.30
C THR A 145 -43.39 -42.32 15.42
N ASN A 146 -43.95 -43.03 14.45
CA ASN A 146 -43.19 -43.86 13.51
C ASN A 146 -42.58 -43.01 12.37
N PHE A 147 -41.92 -41.90 12.72
CA PHE A 147 -41.31 -40.95 11.78
C PHE A 147 -39.81 -41.22 11.68
N SER A 148 -39.37 -41.83 10.58
CA SER A 148 -37.96 -41.78 10.15
C SER A 148 -37.71 -40.44 9.44
N ALA A 149 -37.71 -39.35 10.20
CA ALA A 149 -37.59 -38.01 9.65
C ALA A 149 -36.11 -37.63 9.51
N MET A 150 -35.55 -37.84 8.32
CA MET A 150 -34.42 -37.03 7.88
C MET A 150 -34.95 -35.61 7.66
N ILE A 151 -34.40 -34.64 8.35
CA ILE A 151 -34.77 -33.23 8.22
C ILE A 151 -33.71 -32.56 7.36
N ASN A 152 -34.16 -31.92 6.29
CA ASN A 152 -33.31 -31.15 5.39
C ASN A 152 -33.37 -29.67 5.75
N ALA A 153 -32.23 -29.01 5.71
CA ALA A 153 -32.11 -27.58 5.86
C ALA A 153 -31.17 -27.04 4.78
N THR A 154 -31.65 -26.05 4.03
CA THR A 154 -30.86 -25.30 3.06
C THR A 154 -30.47 -23.98 3.70
N ASP A 155 -29.24 -23.56 3.45
CA ASP A 155 -28.79 -22.21 3.76
C ASP A 155 -27.95 -21.63 2.62
N ARG A 156 -28.04 -20.31 2.45
CA ARG A 156 -27.35 -19.54 1.41
C ARG A 156 -26.66 -18.36 2.07
N GLY A 157 -25.38 -18.19 1.77
CA GLY A 157 -24.59 -17.02 2.13
C GLY A 157 -24.09 -16.31 0.89
N SER A 158 -23.78 -15.02 1.01
CA SER A 158 -23.12 -14.27 -0.04
C SER A 158 -22.12 -13.28 0.55
N ALA A 159 -21.00 -13.12 -0.12
CA ALA A 159 -19.97 -12.15 0.20
C ALA A 159 -19.54 -11.40 -1.06
N ARG A 160 -19.31 -10.10 -0.93
CA ARG A 160 -18.89 -9.24 -2.04
C ARG A 160 -17.48 -8.72 -1.84
N LYS A 161 -16.71 -8.65 -2.93
CA LYS A 161 -15.37 -8.08 -3.01
C LYS A 161 -15.36 -7.03 -4.13
N ASN A 162 -14.82 -5.85 -3.87
CA ASN A 162 -14.60 -4.87 -4.93
C ASN A 162 -13.40 -5.32 -5.78
N ILE A 163 -13.53 -5.21 -7.10
CA ILE A 163 -12.41 -5.41 -8.01
C ILE A 163 -11.71 -4.06 -8.14
N ILE A 164 -10.39 -4.09 -8.06
CA ILE A 164 -9.46 -3.04 -8.50
C ILE A 164 -9.99 -2.42 -9.80
N GLY A 165 -10.69 -1.30 -9.68
CA GLY A 165 -11.08 -0.49 -10.81
C GLY A 165 -9.89 0.37 -11.19
N ALA A 166 -9.47 0.31 -12.45
CA ALA A 166 -8.60 1.35 -12.96
C ALA A 166 -9.29 2.72 -12.83
N PRO A 167 -8.51 3.83 -12.83
CA PRO A 167 -9.07 5.17 -12.76
C PRO A 167 -10.22 5.33 -13.77
N THR A 168 -11.38 5.82 -13.34
CA THR A 168 -12.56 5.98 -14.22
C THR A 168 -12.48 7.25 -15.08
N GLU A 169 -11.58 8.16 -14.73
CA GLU A 169 -11.31 9.40 -15.45
C GLU A 169 -9.87 9.40 -15.98
N LYS A 170 -9.63 10.16 -17.04
CA LYS A 170 -8.29 10.30 -17.62
C LYS A 170 -7.33 10.97 -16.64
N ILE A 171 -6.22 10.30 -16.35
CA ILE A 171 -5.24 10.70 -15.35
C ILE A 171 -3.81 10.60 -15.92
N ASP A 172 -2.99 11.58 -15.56
CA ASP A 172 -1.54 11.54 -15.70
C ASP A 172 -0.95 11.20 -14.33
N VAL A 173 -0.12 10.16 -14.26
CA VAL A 173 0.50 9.69 -13.03
C VAL A 173 2.01 9.88 -13.11
N VAL A 174 2.59 10.54 -12.11
CA VAL A 174 4.05 10.63 -11.98
C VAL A 174 4.47 10.04 -10.65
N PHE A 175 5.28 8.99 -10.71
CA PHE A 175 5.88 8.36 -9.54
C PHE A 175 7.19 9.06 -9.22
N VAL A 176 7.28 9.60 -8.00
CA VAL A 176 8.47 10.22 -7.43
C VAL A 176 9.05 9.21 -6.46
N ALA A 177 10.03 8.44 -6.92
CA ALA A 177 10.52 7.28 -6.19
C ALA A 177 11.91 7.54 -5.61
N ASP A 178 12.03 7.30 -4.31
CA ASP A 178 13.29 7.34 -3.60
C ASP A 178 14.17 6.19 -4.08
N TYR A 179 15.30 6.55 -4.66
CA TYR A 179 16.36 5.66 -5.10
C TYR A 179 17.65 5.97 -4.34
N SER A 180 17.55 6.54 -3.13
CA SER A 180 18.69 6.68 -2.24
C SER A 180 19.21 5.33 -1.73
N GLY A 181 20.38 5.33 -1.11
CA GLY A 181 21.02 4.13 -0.60
C GLY A 181 20.19 3.36 0.43
N SER A 182 19.36 4.03 1.24
CA SER A 182 18.53 3.40 2.28
C SER A 182 17.41 2.54 1.71
N MET A 183 17.08 2.69 0.43
CA MET A 183 16.11 1.83 -0.25
C MET A 183 16.65 0.42 -0.53
N ASN A 184 17.96 0.20 -0.36
CA ASN A 184 18.56 -1.14 -0.33
C ASN A 184 18.38 -1.84 1.04
N ASP A 185 17.91 -1.13 2.06
CA ASP A 185 17.63 -1.72 3.35
C ASP A 185 16.34 -2.55 3.31
N ARG A 186 16.17 -3.39 4.32
CA ARG A 186 14.98 -4.23 4.49
C ARG A 186 13.90 -3.49 5.28
N PHE A 187 12.66 -3.90 5.11
CA PHE A 187 11.62 -3.59 6.10
C PHE A 187 12.03 -4.18 7.46
N ILE A 188 11.92 -3.36 8.51
CA ILE A 188 12.24 -3.75 9.89
C ILE A 188 10.93 -3.69 10.68
N ASN A 189 10.41 -4.84 11.12
CA ASN A 189 9.25 -4.86 12.00
C ASN A 189 9.67 -4.68 13.47
N ASN A 190 8.70 -4.42 14.34
CA ASN A 190 8.91 -4.24 15.78
C ASN A 190 9.54 -5.46 16.49
N ASN A 191 9.55 -6.63 15.84
CA ASN A 191 10.13 -7.87 16.35
C ASN A 191 11.55 -8.13 15.80
N TYR A 192 12.14 -7.18 15.07
CA TYR A 192 13.45 -7.30 14.41
C TYR A 192 13.55 -8.44 13.39
N GLU A 193 12.41 -8.88 12.85
CA GLU A 193 12.38 -9.81 11.74
C GLU A 193 12.65 -9.05 10.43
N TYR A 194 13.55 -9.59 9.62
CA TYR A 194 13.99 -8.98 8.38
C TYR A 194 12.97 -9.25 7.27
N GLY A 195 12.24 -8.22 6.87
CA GLY A 195 11.34 -8.28 5.72
C GLY A 195 12.06 -8.28 4.37
N ALA A 196 11.27 -8.08 3.31
CA ALA A 196 11.79 -7.87 1.96
C ALA A 196 12.70 -6.63 1.88
N ILE A 197 13.57 -6.59 0.87
CA ILE A 197 14.34 -5.37 0.54
C ILE A 197 13.35 -4.34 -0.04
N LYS A 198 13.36 -3.10 0.45
CA LYS A 198 12.37 -2.08 0.10
C LYS A 198 12.30 -1.84 -1.42
N ILE A 199 13.44 -1.62 -2.07
CA ILE A 199 13.49 -1.40 -3.52
C ILE A 199 13.05 -2.64 -4.32
N ALA A 200 13.35 -3.84 -3.84
CA ALA A 200 12.97 -5.07 -4.52
C ALA A 200 11.45 -5.30 -4.44
N ALA A 201 10.85 -5.07 -3.27
CA ALA A 201 9.40 -5.11 -3.09
C ALA A 201 8.69 -4.08 -3.99
N LEU A 202 9.22 -2.85 -4.06
CA LEU A 202 8.66 -1.82 -4.92
C LEU A 202 8.64 -2.27 -6.39
N ARG A 203 9.75 -2.83 -6.90
CA ARG A 203 9.84 -3.33 -8.28
C ARG A 203 8.86 -4.44 -8.58
N GLU A 204 8.74 -5.40 -7.66
CA GLU A 204 7.80 -6.52 -7.82
C GLU A 204 6.35 -6.03 -7.89
N ILE A 205 6.00 -5.04 -7.06
CA ILE A 205 4.66 -4.43 -7.08
C ILE A 205 4.44 -3.74 -8.43
N PHE A 206 5.36 -2.89 -8.88
CA PHE A 206 5.22 -2.22 -10.18
C PHE A 206 5.10 -3.21 -11.34
N ASP A 207 5.88 -4.30 -11.35
CA ASP A 207 5.76 -5.37 -12.35
C ASP A 207 4.35 -5.99 -12.36
N ARG A 208 3.82 -6.31 -11.17
CA ARG A 208 2.47 -6.86 -11.00
C ARG A 208 1.37 -5.89 -11.42
N LEU A 209 1.52 -4.60 -11.13
CA LEU A 209 0.53 -3.57 -11.48
C LEU A 209 0.61 -3.13 -12.95
N ASN A 210 1.73 -3.41 -13.64
CA ASN A 210 2.03 -2.92 -14.99
C ASN A 210 0.90 -3.22 -15.99
N ASN A 211 0.53 -4.50 -16.12
CA ASN A 211 -0.40 -4.94 -17.17
C ASN A 211 -1.87 -4.62 -16.89
N ASN A 212 -2.26 -4.47 -15.61
CA ASN A 212 -3.67 -4.39 -15.22
C ASN A 212 -4.10 -2.98 -14.79
N ILE A 213 -3.16 -2.16 -14.33
CA ILE A 213 -3.47 -0.83 -13.76
C ILE A 213 -2.71 0.25 -14.53
N LEU A 214 -1.40 0.09 -14.67
CA LEU A 214 -0.55 1.15 -15.24
C LEU A 214 -0.75 1.29 -16.76
N LYS A 215 -0.96 0.19 -17.49
CA LYS A 215 -1.29 0.18 -18.93
C LYS A 215 -2.80 0.35 -19.22
N ASN A 216 -3.56 0.96 -18.31
CA ASN A 216 -4.99 1.19 -18.51
C ASN A 216 -5.28 2.36 -19.47
N GLU A 217 -6.37 2.30 -20.24
CA GLU A 217 -6.78 3.34 -21.20
C GLU A 217 -7.06 4.73 -20.58
N ASN A 218 -7.38 4.78 -19.29
CA ASN A 218 -7.61 6.01 -18.55
C ASN A 218 -6.31 6.58 -17.95
N ILE A 219 -5.22 5.83 -17.92
CA ILE A 219 -3.90 6.39 -17.62
C ILE A 219 -3.30 6.86 -18.94
N HIS A 220 -3.31 8.17 -19.14
CA HIS A 220 -2.80 8.77 -20.37
C HIS A 220 -1.27 8.77 -20.36
N THR A 221 -0.68 9.23 -19.25
CA THR A 221 0.77 9.38 -19.12
C THR A 221 1.30 8.83 -17.81
N ILE A 222 2.44 8.14 -17.91
CA ILE A 222 3.26 7.73 -16.76
C ILE A 222 4.59 8.46 -16.83
N GLY A 223 4.95 9.14 -15.75
CA GLY A 223 6.30 9.62 -15.50
C GLY A 223 6.94 8.86 -14.34
N PHE A 224 8.24 8.66 -14.41
CA PHE A 224 8.99 8.03 -13.33
C PHE A 224 10.24 8.86 -12.99
N ILE A 225 10.29 9.40 -11.78
CA ILE A 225 11.37 10.27 -11.29
C ILE A 225 12.09 9.54 -10.15
N PRO A 226 13.15 8.77 -10.44
CA PRO A 226 14.03 8.25 -9.41
C PRO A 226 14.87 9.41 -8.87
N PHE A 227 14.81 9.64 -7.57
CA PHE A 227 15.58 10.70 -6.92
C PHE A 227 16.53 10.15 -5.86
N SER A 228 17.57 10.93 -5.61
CA SER A 228 18.46 10.81 -4.44
C SER A 228 18.63 12.22 -3.86
N TRP A 229 19.85 12.67 -3.57
CA TRP A 229 20.13 14.09 -3.40
C TRP A 229 20.15 14.76 -4.80
N GLY A 230 18.98 14.95 -5.41
CA GLY A 230 18.78 15.37 -6.79
C GLY A 230 18.39 14.23 -7.75
N THR A 231 18.07 14.58 -9.00
CA THR A 231 17.67 13.63 -10.06
C THR A 231 18.71 13.60 -11.18
N LYS A 232 18.78 12.49 -11.94
CA LYS A 232 19.65 12.42 -13.12
C LYS A 232 18.81 12.53 -14.38
N GLN A 233 19.17 13.46 -15.27
CA GLN A 233 18.54 13.64 -16.57
C GLN A 233 19.53 13.38 -17.69
N ARG A 234 19.02 12.85 -18.80
CA ARG A 234 19.76 12.59 -20.03
C ARG A 234 19.29 13.55 -21.10
N VAL A 235 20.23 14.27 -21.72
CA VAL A 235 19.94 15.19 -22.82
C VAL A 235 20.74 14.79 -24.03
N GLY A 236 20.06 14.59 -25.17
CA GLY A 236 20.67 14.22 -26.45
C GLY A 236 20.30 12.80 -26.92
N ASN A 237 20.70 12.46 -28.16
CA ASN A 237 20.33 11.21 -28.83
C ASN A 237 21.56 10.30 -29.05
N GLY A 238 21.46 9.03 -28.65
CA GLY A 238 22.44 7.98 -29.00
C GLY A 238 23.81 8.17 -28.35
N ALA A 239 24.88 8.22 -29.14
CA ALA A 239 26.27 8.26 -28.66
C ALA A 239 26.72 9.61 -28.06
N GLN A 240 25.87 10.65 -28.08
CA GLN A 240 26.14 11.99 -27.55
C GLN A 240 25.20 12.36 -26.39
N THR A 241 24.73 11.37 -25.62
CA THR A 241 23.92 11.64 -24.44
C THR A 241 24.78 12.26 -23.34
N MET A 242 24.46 13.50 -22.99
CA MET A 242 25.03 14.17 -21.82
C MET A 242 24.14 13.89 -20.61
N GLU A 243 24.78 13.55 -19.49
CA GLU A 243 24.09 13.34 -18.22
C GLU A 243 24.28 14.56 -17.32
N TYR A 244 23.17 15.05 -16.77
CA TYR A 244 23.15 16.15 -15.82
C TYR A 244 22.53 15.70 -14.50
N CYS A 245 23.16 16.13 -13.42
CA CYS A 245 22.50 16.23 -12.13
C CYS A 245 21.54 17.41 -12.18
N HIS A 246 20.26 17.06 -12.29
CA HIS A 246 19.16 17.99 -12.36
C HIS A 246 18.62 18.24 -10.95
N LEU A 247 18.73 19.49 -10.53
CA LEU A 247 18.22 20.01 -9.28
C LEU A 247 17.17 21.07 -9.63
N PRO A 248 15.87 20.79 -9.42
CA PRO A 248 14.77 21.65 -9.87
C PRO A 248 14.60 22.90 -8.99
N PHE A 249 15.70 23.55 -8.66
CA PHE A 249 15.77 24.77 -7.87
C PHE A 249 16.30 25.90 -8.75
N VAL A 250 15.72 27.09 -8.61
CA VAL A 250 16.19 28.28 -9.33
C VAL A 250 17.53 28.72 -8.72
N ALA A 251 18.51 29.01 -9.56
CA ALA A 251 19.82 29.46 -9.12
C ALA A 251 19.82 30.96 -8.80
N LYS A 252 20.43 31.37 -7.67
CA LYS A 252 20.71 32.79 -7.35
C LYS A 252 21.50 33.46 -8.47
N GLN A 253 22.52 32.77 -8.96
CA GLN A 253 23.29 33.14 -10.13
C GLN A 253 23.30 31.96 -11.09
N HIS A 254 22.59 32.10 -12.20
CA HIS A 254 22.50 31.03 -13.19
C HIS A 254 23.83 30.84 -13.92
N SER A 255 24.30 29.59 -13.97
CA SER A 255 25.45 29.16 -14.75
C SER A 255 24.95 28.39 -15.98
N PRO A 256 25.00 28.95 -17.20
CA PRO A 256 24.48 28.28 -18.40
C PRO A 256 25.15 26.94 -18.70
N ASN A 257 26.43 26.80 -18.35
CA ASN A 257 27.20 25.56 -18.55
C ASN A 257 27.11 24.60 -17.34
N GLY A 258 26.46 25.02 -16.25
CA GLY A 258 26.37 24.21 -15.04
C GLY A 258 27.62 24.17 -14.18
N ASP A 259 28.56 25.11 -14.39
CA ASP A 259 29.86 25.21 -13.68
C ASP A 259 29.74 25.63 -12.19
N TYR A 260 28.73 25.15 -11.47
CA TYR A 260 28.49 25.46 -10.06
C TYR A 260 29.59 24.91 -9.16
N LEU A 261 30.12 23.72 -9.49
CA LEU A 261 31.20 23.06 -8.76
C LEU A 261 32.56 23.28 -9.44
N ARG A 262 32.62 23.18 -10.78
CA ARG A 262 33.85 23.34 -11.58
C ARG A 262 34.54 24.70 -11.41
N LYS A 263 33.79 25.73 -11.00
CA LYS A 263 34.35 27.06 -10.66
C LYS A 263 35.39 27.02 -9.53
N TYR A 264 35.39 25.99 -8.68
CA TYR A 264 36.39 25.76 -7.62
C TYR A 264 37.61 24.96 -8.11
N THR A 265 38.04 25.24 -9.35
CA THR A 265 39.36 24.84 -9.84
C THR A 265 40.39 25.80 -9.26
N LEU A 266 41.57 25.29 -8.91
CA LEU A 266 42.57 26.07 -8.17
C LEU A 266 42.99 27.35 -8.90
N SER A 267 43.05 27.32 -10.24
CA SER A 267 43.28 28.49 -11.10
C SER A 267 42.29 29.63 -10.88
N GLY A 268 41.11 29.36 -10.32
CA GLY A 268 40.14 30.38 -9.93
C GLY A 268 40.64 31.33 -8.84
N LEU A 269 41.69 30.97 -8.09
CA LEU A 269 42.36 31.86 -7.13
C LEU A 269 42.94 33.11 -7.81
N LYS A 270 43.28 33.04 -9.09
CA LYS A 270 43.81 34.20 -9.85
C LYS A 270 42.80 35.34 -10.03
N LYS A 271 41.53 35.13 -9.65
CA LYS A 271 40.50 36.18 -9.65
C LYS A 271 40.60 37.11 -8.44
N PHE A 272 41.32 36.71 -7.39
CA PHE A 272 41.56 37.56 -6.23
C PHE A 272 42.72 38.52 -6.52
N PRO A 273 42.55 39.84 -6.27
CA PRO A 273 43.59 40.83 -6.50
C PRO A 273 44.91 40.45 -5.79
N GLY A 274 46.01 40.44 -6.54
CA GLY A 274 47.35 40.09 -6.03
C GLY A 274 47.74 38.62 -6.18
N LEU A 275 46.85 37.74 -6.67
CA LEU A 275 47.13 36.32 -6.93
C LEU A 275 47.24 35.97 -8.42
N GLU A 276 47.26 36.95 -9.32
CA GLU A 276 47.27 36.75 -10.78
C GLU A 276 48.49 35.94 -11.24
N GLY A 277 49.63 36.15 -10.57
CA GLY A 277 50.94 35.54 -10.88
C GLY A 277 51.15 34.14 -10.33
N LEU A 278 50.14 33.47 -9.75
CA LEU A 278 50.30 32.10 -9.24
C LEU A 278 50.37 31.08 -10.40
N GLU A 279 51.51 30.93 -11.07
CA GLU A 279 51.66 30.02 -12.23
C GLU A 279 51.66 28.53 -11.84
N HIS A 280 52.18 28.21 -10.66
CA HIS A 280 52.30 26.84 -10.18
C HIS A 280 50.97 26.08 -9.99
N ILE A 281 49.83 26.76 -10.12
CA ILE A 281 48.49 26.16 -9.97
C ILE A 281 47.77 25.92 -11.30
N ASP A 282 48.34 26.36 -12.44
CA ASP A 282 47.64 26.34 -13.75
C ASP A 282 47.39 24.94 -14.30
N HIS A 283 48.25 23.99 -13.97
CA HIS A 283 48.16 22.60 -14.44
C HIS A 283 47.29 21.71 -13.55
N ILE A 284 46.72 22.26 -12.46
CA ILE A 284 46.00 21.49 -11.47
C ILE A 284 44.54 21.38 -11.90
N GLU A 285 44.18 20.18 -12.37
CA GLU A 285 42.84 19.87 -12.83
C GLU A 285 41.80 19.91 -11.72
N TYR A 286 40.54 20.07 -12.12
CA TYR A 286 39.38 20.04 -11.23
C TYR A 286 39.33 18.72 -10.42
N GLY A 287 39.16 18.84 -9.10
CA GLY A 287 39.12 17.69 -8.19
C GLY A 287 40.48 17.02 -7.91
N LYS A 288 41.61 17.60 -8.34
CA LYS A 288 42.96 17.04 -8.13
C LYS A 288 43.80 17.79 -7.08
N VAL A 289 43.20 18.68 -6.31
CA VAL A 289 43.89 19.43 -5.25
C VAL A 289 44.17 18.51 -4.06
N THR A 290 45.45 18.27 -3.77
CA THR A 290 45.89 17.52 -2.59
C THR A 290 46.15 18.46 -1.41
N LYS A 291 46.26 17.90 -0.20
CA LYS A 291 46.61 18.66 1.00
C LYS A 291 47.96 19.37 0.87
N ASP A 292 48.94 18.75 0.21
CA ASP A 292 50.27 19.35 0.00
C ASP A 292 50.20 20.54 -0.97
N ILE A 293 49.44 20.39 -2.06
CA ILE A 293 49.17 21.49 -2.99
C ILE A 293 48.46 22.64 -2.26
N SER A 294 47.45 22.32 -1.45
CA SER A 294 46.69 23.30 -0.68
C SER A 294 47.59 24.07 0.30
N ASN A 295 48.40 23.36 1.08
CA ASN A 295 49.35 23.97 2.02
C ASN A 295 50.40 24.86 1.32
N ASN A 296 50.97 24.40 0.20
CA ASN A 296 51.93 25.19 -0.58
C ASN A 296 51.28 26.48 -1.10
N THR A 297 50.07 26.36 -1.66
CA THR A 297 49.30 27.50 -2.17
C THR A 297 48.98 28.48 -1.05
N ARG A 298 48.59 27.97 0.13
CA ARG A 298 48.32 28.79 1.31
C ARG A 298 49.54 29.61 1.74
N ASN A 299 50.71 28.97 1.87
CA ASN A 299 51.94 29.66 2.24
C ASN A 299 52.27 30.81 1.27
N LYS A 300 52.04 30.62 -0.03
CA LYS A 300 52.24 31.68 -1.03
C LYS A 300 51.24 32.82 -0.91
N ILE A 301 49.99 32.53 -0.57
CA ILE A 301 48.99 33.58 -0.27
C ILE A 301 49.45 34.39 0.95
N ASP A 302 49.96 33.71 2.00
CA ASP A 302 50.50 34.35 3.19
C ASP A 302 51.69 35.27 2.86
N GLU A 303 52.60 34.81 1.99
CA GLU A 303 53.76 35.59 1.51
C GLU A 303 53.37 36.84 0.72
N LEU A 304 52.30 36.76 -0.08
CA LEU A 304 51.81 37.86 -0.91
C LEU A 304 51.02 38.91 -0.11
N ASN A 305 50.55 38.56 1.09
CA ASN A 305 49.84 39.45 2.02
C ASN A 305 48.75 40.30 1.33
N ILE A 306 47.87 39.61 0.58
CA ILE A 306 46.78 40.25 -0.16
C ILE A 306 45.70 40.78 0.79
N GLU A 307 44.94 41.79 0.34
CA GLU A 307 43.89 42.42 1.14
C GLU A 307 42.73 41.46 1.47
N ASP A 308 42.34 40.61 0.51
CA ASP A 308 41.21 39.68 0.64
C ASP A 308 41.67 38.21 0.85
N ALA A 309 42.64 38.02 1.75
CA ALA A 309 43.21 36.70 2.03
C ALA A 309 42.17 35.70 2.55
N GLU A 310 41.19 36.15 3.34
CA GLU A 310 40.16 35.29 3.92
C GLU A 310 39.26 34.64 2.87
N SER A 311 38.81 35.41 1.87
CA SER A 311 38.02 34.87 0.76
C SER A 311 38.86 33.93 -0.11
N ALA A 312 40.14 34.25 -0.33
CA ALA A 312 41.06 33.37 -1.05
C ALA A 312 41.29 32.04 -0.29
N TYR A 313 41.46 32.05 1.03
CA TYR A 313 41.55 30.82 1.82
C TYR A 313 40.26 30.01 1.79
N THR A 314 39.10 30.68 1.81
CA THR A 314 37.80 30.01 1.68
C THR A 314 37.68 29.33 0.32
N PHE A 315 38.08 30.00 -0.76
CA PHE A 315 38.11 29.42 -2.10
C PHE A 315 39.08 28.24 -2.19
N LEU A 316 40.28 28.37 -1.64
CA LEU A 316 41.30 27.30 -1.59
C LEU A 316 40.76 26.07 -0.85
N SER A 317 40.19 26.27 0.33
CA SER A 317 39.56 25.21 1.14
C SER A 317 38.44 24.51 0.36
N ARG A 318 37.58 25.27 -0.34
CA ARG A 318 36.54 24.69 -1.21
C ARG A 318 37.11 23.88 -2.35
N SER A 319 38.20 24.34 -2.97
CA SER A 319 38.88 23.64 -4.06
C SER A 319 39.51 22.32 -3.59
N GLU A 320 40.10 22.29 -2.39
CA GLU A 320 40.64 21.07 -1.76
C GLU A 320 39.55 20.06 -1.42
N LEU A 321 38.45 20.54 -0.81
CA LEU A 321 37.40 19.69 -0.27
C LEU A 321 36.28 19.38 -1.28
N ILE A 322 36.43 19.78 -2.56
CA ILE A 322 35.37 19.65 -3.58
C ILE A 322 34.96 18.21 -3.88
N ILE A 323 35.84 17.24 -3.60
CA ILE A 323 35.56 15.80 -3.75
C ILE A 323 34.71 15.24 -2.61
N GLN A 324 34.61 15.98 -1.49
CA GLN A 324 33.87 15.54 -0.31
C GLN A 324 32.39 15.84 -0.43
N GLN A 325 31.56 14.88 -0.01
CA GLN A 325 30.10 14.97 -0.12
C GLN A 325 29.55 16.25 0.52
N LEU A 326 29.92 16.54 1.76
CA LEU A 326 29.36 17.65 2.53
C LEU A 326 29.63 19.00 1.87
N ASN A 327 30.82 19.15 1.30
CA ASN A 327 31.22 20.38 0.64
C ASN A 327 30.43 20.61 -0.65
N GLN A 328 30.16 19.55 -1.42
CA GLN A 328 29.30 19.64 -2.59
C GLN A 328 27.86 20.00 -2.21
N LEU A 329 27.30 19.39 -1.15
CA LEU A 329 25.95 19.71 -0.67
C LEU A 329 25.83 21.18 -0.24
N GLU A 330 26.83 21.68 0.50
CA GLU A 330 26.86 23.08 0.96
C GLU A 330 26.96 24.05 -0.21
N ILE A 331 27.87 23.81 -1.16
CA ILE A 331 28.01 24.65 -2.35
C ILE A 331 26.70 24.66 -3.15
N ILE A 332 26.08 23.51 -3.37
CA ILE A 332 24.83 23.45 -4.14
C ILE A 332 23.73 24.23 -3.42
N GLU A 333 23.55 24.02 -2.11
CA GLU A 333 22.55 24.74 -1.32
C GLU A 333 22.73 26.25 -1.37
N GLU A 334 23.98 26.73 -1.29
CA GLU A 334 24.27 28.16 -1.35
C GLU A 334 23.83 28.82 -2.66
N ASN A 335 23.75 28.05 -3.76
CA ASN A 335 23.30 28.54 -5.06
C ASN A 335 21.77 28.51 -5.21
N ILE A 336 21.01 27.91 -4.29
CA ILE A 336 19.55 27.85 -4.35
C ILE A 336 18.94 29.20 -3.99
N ASP A 337 18.13 29.75 -4.88
CA ASP A 337 17.21 30.85 -4.60
C ASP A 337 15.84 30.26 -4.25
N TYR A 338 15.56 30.16 -2.95
CA TYR A 338 14.32 29.57 -2.47
C TYR A 338 13.08 30.36 -2.90
N ASP A 339 13.13 31.70 -2.87
CA ASP A 339 11.97 32.52 -3.21
C ASP A 339 11.67 32.46 -4.70
N ALA A 340 12.71 32.53 -5.55
CA ALA A 340 12.55 32.33 -6.98
C ALA A 340 12.10 30.90 -7.31
N THR A 341 12.56 29.89 -6.55
CA THR A 341 12.12 28.50 -6.70
C THR A 341 10.63 28.36 -6.45
N ILE A 342 10.11 28.86 -5.32
CA ILE A 342 8.66 28.82 -5.02
C ILE A 342 7.85 29.55 -6.09
N ASN A 343 8.33 30.71 -6.53
CA ASN A 343 7.64 31.47 -7.58
C ASN A 343 7.62 30.77 -8.93
N SER A 344 8.60 29.90 -9.21
CA SER A 344 8.66 29.13 -10.46
C SER A 344 7.72 27.92 -10.51
N ILE A 345 7.17 27.48 -9.37
CA ILE A 345 6.28 26.31 -9.30
C ILE A 345 5.00 26.53 -10.12
N LEU A 346 4.38 27.72 -10.02
CA LEU A 346 3.26 28.10 -10.88
C LEU A 346 3.81 28.56 -12.23
N ARG A 347 3.86 27.65 -13.20
CA ARG A 347 4.32 28.01 -14.53
C ARG A 347 3.22 28.76 -15.30
N ASN A 348 3.09 30.06 -15.07
CA ASN A 348 2.04 30.87 -15.72
C ASN A 348 2.30 31.17 -17.21
N SER A 349 3.49 30.89 -17.74
CA SER A 349 3.79 31.08 -19.16
C SER A 349 4.99 30.23 -19.63
N ALA A 350 4.92 29.70 -20.85
CA ALA A 350 5.99 28.96 -21.52
C ALA A 350 7.11 29.86 -22.09
N VAL A 351 7.01 31.19 -21.95
CA VAL A 351 7.86 32.16 -22.66
C VAL A 351 9.30 32.20 -22.13
N THR A 352 9.55 31.84 -20.86
CA THR A 352 10.90 31.71 -20.31
C THR A 352 10.96 30.59 -19.26
N PRO A 353 11.67 29.48 -19.52
CA PRO A 353 11.83 28.43 -18.53
C PRO A 353 12.63 28.94 -17.32
N PRO A 354 12.35 28.41 -16.12
CA PRO A 354 13.12 28.77 -14.94
C PRO A 354 14.60 28.40 -15.12
N LYS A 355 15.47 29.26 -14.61
CA LYS A 355 16.93 29.06 -14.66
C LYS A 355 17.37 28.09 -13.56
N LEU A 356 17.04 26.82 -13.78
CA LEU A 356 17.29 25.73 -12.83
C LEU A 356 18.78 25.39 -12.73
N ILE A 357 19.16 24.76 -11.62
CA ILE A 357 20.50 24.24 -11.39
C ILE A 357 20.65 22.90 -12.11
N ASN A 358 21.46 22.87 -13.15
CA ASN A 358 21.89 21.65 -13.84
C ASN A 358 23.41 21.58 -13.76
N ILE A 359 23.93 20.49 -13.20
CA ILE A 359 25.38 20.28 -13.04
C ILE A 359 25.78 19.09 -13.92
N PRO A 360 26.80 19.19 -14.80
CA PRO A 360 27.30 18.03 -15.53
C PRO A 360 27.64 16.89 -14.57
N ILE A 361 27.21 15.66 -14.86
CA ILE A 361 27.39 14.55 -13.91
C ILE A 361 28.87 14.31 -13.59
N ASP A 362 29.76 14.58 -14.55
CA ASP A 362 31.22 14.46 -14.42
C ASP A 362 31.82 15.43 -13.38
N ASP A 363 31.09 16.48 -13.00
CA ASP A 363 31.52 17.41 -11.95
C ASP A 363 31.16 16.92 -10.53
N ILE A 364 30.44 15.81 -10.43
CA ILE A 364 30.04 15.20 -9.16
C ILE A 364 30.94 14.00 -8.90
N PHE A 365 31.75 14.08 -7.84
CA PHE A 365 32.75 13.05 -7.56
C PHE A 365 32.28 11.94 -6.61
N ASN A 366 31.22 12.19 -5.84
CA ASN A 366 30.65 11.22 -4.91
C ASN A 366 29.39 10.56 -5.49
N SER A 367 29.02 9.41 -4.94
CA SER A 367 27.79 8.70 -5.27
C SER A 367 26.57 9.16 -4.46
N TYR A 368 26.73 10.22 -3.63
CA TYR A 368 25.71 10.74 -2.73
C TYR A 368 24.68 11.63 -3.45
N VAL A 369 25.10 12.28 -4.53
CA VAL A 369 24.32 13.28 -5.25
C VAL A 369 23.87 12.74 -6.61
N CYS A 370 22.61 13.00 -6.96
CA CYS A 370 22.02 12.77 -8.27
C CYS A 370 22.25 11.37 -8.87
N LEU A 371 22.18 10.32 -8.04
CA LEU A 371 22.32 8.93 -8.50
C LEU A 371 23.60 8.70 -9.32
N ASN A 372 24.65 9.46 -9.02
CA ASN A 372 25.91 9.37 -9.74
C ASN A 372 26.48 7.94 -9.65
N ARG A 373 27.09 7.47 -10.74
CA ARG A 373 27.62 6.11 -10.92
C ARG A 373 26.56 4.99 -10.97
N THR A 374 25.29 5.34 -11.18
CA THR A 374 24.20 4.38 -11.41
C THR A 374 23.65 4.50 -12.83
N ASN A 375 22.85 3.52 -13.24
CA ASN A 375 22.08 3.55 -14.49
C ASN A 375 20.70 4.22 -14.33
N SER A 376 20.42 4.88 -13.21
CA SER A 376 19.11 5.46 -12.88
C SER A 376 18.95 6.88 -13.42
N TYR A 377 17.86 7.18 -14.11
CA TYR A 377 17.58 8.52 -14.66
C TYR A 377 16.07 8.73 -14.74
N SER A 378 15.63 9.99 -14.76
CA SER A 378 14.22 10.34 -14.96
C SER A 378 13.71 9.80 -16.29
N LEU A 379 12.48 9.28 -16.29
CA LEU A 379 11.79 8.74 -17.45
C LEU A 379 10.46 9.45 -17.66
N ASN A 380 10.17 9.77 -18.91
CA ASN A 380 8.85 10.14 -19.42
C ASN A 380 8.55 9.41 -20.73
N GLU A 381 7.37 9.65 -21.29
CA GLU A 381 6.91 9.01 -22.55
C GLU A 381 7.80 9.28 -23.77
N HIS A 382 8.58 10.35 -23.75
CA HIS A 382 9.53 10.64 -24.81
C HIS A 382 10.84 9.84 -24.66
N GLU A 383 11.13 9.37 -23.46
CA GLU A 383 12.36 8.67 -23.13
C GLU A 383 12.21 7.13 -23.20
N SER A 384 11.02 6.59 -22.93
CA SER A 384 10.77 5.15 -23.03
C SER A 384 9.30 4.79 -23.28
N ASN A 385 9.09 3.73 -24.08
CA ASN A 385 7.78 3.08 -24.26
C ASN A 385 7.51 1.99 -23.20
N GLU A 386 8.53 1.62 -22.42
CA GLU A 386 8.50 0.54 -21.42
C GLU A 386 9.05 1.07 -20.07
N ILE A 387 8.49 2.18 -19.59
CA ILE A 387 8.96 2.90 -18.37
C ILE A 387 9.13 1.97 -17.16
N ILE A 388 8.21 1.02 -16.98
CA ILE A 388 8.25 0.08 -15.85
C ILE A 388 9.43 -0.90 -15.97
N ASP A 389 9.67 -1.43 -17.18
CA ASP A 389 10.76 -2.37 -17.41
C ASP A 389 12.13 -1.68 -17.26
N ASP A 390 12.26 -0.43 -17.72
CA ASP A 390 13.46 0.38 -17.53
C ASP A 390 13.68 0.71 -16.05
N MET A 391 12.62 1.10 -15.33
CA MET A 391 12.67 1.38 -13.90
C MET A 391 13.17 0.16 -13.09
N ILE A 392 12.65 -1.03 -13.38
CA ILE A 392 13.01 -2.25 -12.63
C ILE A 392 14.53 -2.52 -12.68
N ASN A 393 15.18 -2.10 -13.76
CA ASN A 393 16.62 -2.28 -13.98
C ASN A 393 17.50 -1.19 -13.37
N MET A 394 16.93 -0.09 -12.86
CA MET A 394 17.69 1.02 -12.26
C MET A 394 18.38 0.60 -10.96
N THR A 395 19.33 1.40 -10.46
CA THR A 395 20.09 1.09 -9.24
C THR A 395 19.98 2.23 -8.22
N PRO A 396 19.49 1.97 -6.99
CA PRO A 396 19.45 2.98 -5.95
C PRO A 396 20.85 3.25 -5.38
N SER A 397 21.17 4.53 -5.15
CA SER A 397 22.41 4.99 -4.51
C SER A 397 22.24 6.40 -3.94
N GLY A 398 23.07 6.73 -2.96
CA GLY A 398 23.29 8.10 -2.51
C GLY A 398 22.38 8.56 -1.39
N GLY A 399 22.29 9.89 -1.23
CA GLY A 399 21.47 10.54 -0.21
C GLY A 399 20.02 10.72 -0.64
N THR A 400 19.23 11.33 0.23
CA THR A 400 17.80 11.57 0.05
C THR A 400 17.53 13.07 0.09
N LEU A 401 16.91 13.60 -0.97
CA LEU A 401 16.39 14.97 -1.03
C LEU A 401 15.02 14.95 -1.72
N ILE A 402 13.97 14.73 -0.94
CA ILE A 402 12.62 14.44 -1.46
C ILE A 402 12.07 15.62 -2.27
N SER A 403 12.36 16.87 -1.86
CA SER A 403 11.93 18.05 -2.61
C SER A 403 12.47 18.10 -4.05
N SER A 404 13.63 17.49 -4.32
CA SER A 404 14.16 17.42 -5.68
C SER A 404 13.31 16.51 -6.57
N GLY A 405 12.87 15.36 -6.08
CA GLY A 405 11.95 14.49 -6.82
C GLY A 405 10.60 15.15 -7.06
N ILE A 406 10.01 15.75 -6.02
CA ILE A 406 8.70 16.41 -6.07
C ILE A 406 8.68 17.55 -7.10
N LEU A 407 9.68 18.44 -7.06
CA LEU A 407 9.72 19.58 -7.97
C LEU A 407 10.05 19.17 -9.41
N SER A 408 10.84 18.09 -9.61
CA SER A 408 11.05 17.52 -10.94
C SER A 408 9.75 16.96 -11.52
N ALA A 409 8.94 16.27 -10.72
CA ALA A 409 7.61 15.82 -11.16
C ALA A 409 6.66 16.98 -11.46
N ASN A 410 6.65 18.04 -10.63
CA ASN A 410 5.89 19.26 -10.93
C ASN A 410 6.28 19.88 -12.28
N ASN A 411 7.59 19.90 -12.61
CA ASN A 411 8.06 20.41 -13.90
C ASN A 411 7.56 19.55 -15.06
N LEU A 412 7.58 18.22 -14.91
CA LEU A 412 7.04 17.29 -15.90
C LEU A 412 5.53 17.52 -16.14
N PHE A 413 4.73 17.68 -15.09
CA PHE A 413 3.30 18.02 -15.22
C PHE A 413 3.02 19.39 -15.85
N ASN A 414 3.97 20.31 -15.76
CA ASN A 414 3.88 21.63 -16.38
C ASN A 414 4.27 21.62 -17.86
N GLU A 415 5.04 20.64 -18.31
CA GLU A 415 5.34 20.42 -19.73
C GLU A 415 4.13 19.81 -20.47
N SER A 416 3.34 18.98 -19.79
CA SER A 416 2.11 18.36 -20.32
C SER A 416 0.81 19.17 -20.09
N ARG A 417 0.90 20.46 -19.73
CA ARG A 417 -0.24 21.29 -19.25
C ARG A 417 -1.45 21.43 -20.20
N SER A 418 -1.33 21.02 -21.47
CA SER A 418 -2.39 21.16 -22.47
C SER A 418 -3.52 20.15 -22.37
N ASN A 419 -3.41 19.13 -21.51
CA ASN A 419 -4.48 18.15 -21.30
C ASN A 419 -5.37 18.54 -20.10
N ASN A 420 -6.65 18.15 -20.16
CA ASN A 420 -7.61 18.30 -19.06
C ASN A 420 -7.58 17.07 -18.13
N ASN A 421 -6.50 16.30 -18.15
CA ASN A 421 -6.37 15.08 -17.36
C ASN A 421 -6.18 15.44 -15.88
N LYS A 422 -6.70 14.60 -14.99
CA LYS A 422 -6.33 14.67 -13.57
C LYS A 422 -4.83 14.41 -13.42
N LYS A 423 -4.18 15.07 -12.47
CA LYS A 423 -2.73 14.92 -12.24
C LYS A 423 -2.50 14.32 -10.87
N LEU A 424 -1.83 13.18 -10.83
CA LEU A 424 -1.54 12.46 -9.59
C LEU A 424 -0.04 12.24 -9.45
N MET A 425 0.54 12.85 -8.42
CA MET A 425 1.91 12.63 -8.01
C MET A 425 1.92 11.62 -6.86
N ILE A 426 2.57 10.48 -7.04
CA ILE A 426 2.75 9.47 -5.98
C ILE A 426 4.20 9.52 -5.53
N ILE A 427 4.42 9.93 -4.29
CA ILE A 427 5.72 10.08 -3.67
C ILE A 427 6.00 8.83 -2.83
N LEU A 428 7.06 8.11 -3.17
CA LEU A 428 7.46 6.85 -2.57
C LEU A 428 8.82 7.06 -1.91
N SER A 429 8.88 7.11 -0.58
CA SER A 429 10.13 7.38 0.14
C SER A 429 10.10 6.79 1.54
N ASP A 430 11.26 6.46 2.09
CA ASP A 430 11.37 6.09 3.50
C ASP A 430 11.37 7.31 4.45
N GLY A 431 11.03 8.50 3.95
CA GLY A 431 10.48 9.62 4.72
C GLY A 431 11.46 10.62 5.29
N ASN A 432 12.77 10.33 5.24
CA ASN A 432 13.80 11.20 5.81
C ASN A 432 14.77 11.72 4.74
N ASP A 433 14.92 13.04 4.67
CA ASP A 433 16.06 13.62 3.97
C ASP A 433 17.39 13.27 4.65
N SER A 434 18.46 13.27 3.85
CA SER A 434 19.84 13.08 4.29
C SER A 434 20.20 13.91 5.52
N PHE A 435 20.92 13.32 6.47
CA PHE A 435 21.43 14.02 7.64
C PHE A 435 22.69 13.36 8.21
N GLU A 436 23.62 14.16 8.75
CA GLU A 436 24.79 13.68 9.49
C GLU A 436 24.89 14.25 10.91
N LYS A 437 24.91 13.38 11.93
CA LYS A 437 24.91 13.78 13.36
C LYS A 437 26.28 14.22 13.88
N LYS A 438 27.36 13.79 13.23
CA LYS A 438 28.72 13.92 13.76
C LYS A 438 29.46 15.20 13.33
N ASN A 439 28.93 15.94 12.36
CA ASN A 439 29.60 17.09 11.75
C ASN A 439 28.84 18.40 11.95
N LYS A 440 29.51 19.52 11.65
CA LYS A 440 28.94 20.88 11.62
C LYS A 440 27.65 20.88 10.82
N GLU A 441 26.66 21.64 11.29
CA GLU A 441 25.37 21.81 10.62
C GLU A 441 25.57 22.16 9.14
N ASN A 442 25.15 21.26 8.23
CA ASN A 442 25.23 21.47 6.80
C ASN A 442 23.84 21.90 6.30
N LYS A 443 23.76 23.09 5.70
CA LYS A 443 22.50 23.67 5.24
C LYS A 443 21.83 22.84 4.14
N GLY A 444 22.60 22.07 3.38
CA GLY A 444 22.12 21.17 2.34
C GLY A 444 21.17 20.07 2.84
N PHE A 445 21.13 19.81 4.16
CA PHE A 445 20.18 18.87 4.77
C PHE A 445 18.80 19.48 5.06
N TYR A 446 18.62 20.80 4.89
CA TYR A 446 17.38 21.49 5.24
C TYR A 446 16.64 22.08 4.04
N VAL A 447 17.07 21.75 2.82
CA VAL A 447 16.50 22.29 1.57
C VAL A 447 14.99 22.01 1.50
N THR A 448 14.55 20.75 1.69
CA THR A 448 13.12 20.40 1.66
C THR A 448 12.33 21.15 2.73
N LYS A 449 12.84 21.19 3.96
CA LYS A 449 12.19 21.91 5.07
C LYS A 449 12.05 23.41 4.79
N ASN A 450 13.08 24.03 4.23
CA ASN A 450 13.06 25.44 3.86
C ASN A 450 12.02 25.72 2.75
N LEU A 451 11.90 24.82 1.77
CA LEU A 451 10.91 24.93 0.70
C LEU A 451 9.48 24.74 1.20
N ILE A 452 9.21 23.71 2.02
CA ILE A 452 7.90 23.47 2.62
C ILE A 452 7.48 24.69 3.45
N LYS A 453 8.35 25.20 4.32
CA LYS A 453 8.07 26.40 5.14
C LYS A 453 7.76 27.65 4.30
N LYS A 454 8.24 27.71 3.06
CA LYS A 454 7.98 28.82 2.11
C LYS A 454 6.76 28.59 1.20
N GLY A 455 6.02 27.49 1.40
CA GLY A 455 4.77 27.24 0.69
C GLY A 455 4.89 26.35 -0.55
N MET A 456 5.91 25.46 -0.61
CA MET A 456 6.11 24.57 -1.77
C MET A 456 4.89 23.70 -2.06
N CYS A 457 4.32 23.07 -1.03
CA CYS A 457 3.25 22.09 -1.20
C CYS A 457 1.94 22.77 -1.63
N GLU A 458 1.63 23.92 -1.05
CA GLU A 458 0.48 24.76 -1.39
C GLU A 458 0.57 25.20 -2.84
N ARG A 459 1.75 25.62 -3.28
CA ARG A 459 1.98 26.07 -4.65
C ARG A 459 1.86 24.93 -5.68
N ILE A 460 2.22 23.70 -5.31
CA ILE A 460 2.01 22.53 -6.18
C ILE A 460 0.52 22.19 -6.27
N LYS A 461 -0.23 22.25 -5.15
CA LYS A 461 -1.68 22.04 -5.14
C LYS A 461 -2.43 23.03 -6.04
N GLU A 462 -1.97 24.28 -6.10
CA GLU A 462 -2.51 25.31 -7.01
C GLU A 462 -2.36 24.94 -8.50
N ASN A 463 -1.43 24.04 -8.87
CA ASN A 463 -1.33 23.48 -10.23
C ASN A 463 -2.35 22.34 -10.50
N GLN A 464 -3.31 22.12 -9.59
CA GLN A 464 -4.29 21.02 -9.66
C GLN A 464 -3.64 19.63 -9.70
N ILE A 465 -2.50 19.50 -9.01
CA ILE A 465 -1.80 18.23 -8.83
C ILE A 465 -2.21 17.66 -7.48
N THR A 466 -2.86 16.49 -7.49
CA THR A 466 -3.09 15.69 -6.28
C THR A 466 -1.78 14.99 -5.92
N MET A 467 -1.34 15.14 -4.67
CA MET A 467 -0.15 14.47 -4.16
C MET A 467 -0.56 13.38 -3.17
N ALA A 468 0.05 12.21 -3.28
CA ALA A 468 0.00 11.14 -2.30
C ALA A 468 1.42 10.81 -1.83
N PHE A 469 1.59 10.57 -0.53
CA PHE A 469 2.88 10.20 0.06
C PHE A 469 2.76 8.83 0.71
N ILE A 470 3.59 7.89 0.30
CA ILE A 470 3.66 6.54 0.87
C ILE A 470 5.02 6.40 1.54
N ALA A 471 5.01 6.33 2.87
CA ALA A 471 6.20 6.23 3.69
C ALA A 471 6.64 4.76 3.81
N ILE A 472 7.78 4.39 3.21
CA ILE A 472 8.23 2.99 3.03
C ILE A 472 9.16 2.55 4.16
N GLY A 473 8.64 1.74 5.09
CA GLY A 473 9.37 1.30 6.29
C GLY A 473 9.90 2.50 7.08
N TYR A 474 9.13 3.57 7.10
CA TYR A 474 9.44 4.82 7.78
C TYR A 474 9.07 4.69 9.25
N ASN A 475 10.00 5.10 10.11
CA ASN A 475 9.75 5.30 11.53
C ASN A 475 9.89 6.79 11.81
N PRO A 476 8.78 7.53 11.94
CA PRO A 476 8.83 8.97 12.14
C PRO A 476 9.61 9.34 13.39
N LEU A 477 10.31 10.47 13.33
CA LEU A 477 11.01 11.00 14.51
C LEU A 477 9.97 11.37 15.58
N ASN A 478 10.07 10.73 16.76
CA ASN A 478 9.22 11.06 17.91
C ASN A 478 9.31 12.53 18.36
N ASN A 479 10.42 13.20 18.05
CA ASN A 479 10.61 14.62 18.36
C ASN A 479 10.25 15.49 17.15
N THR A 480 9.02 16.01 17.14
CA THR A 480 8.49 16.92 16.12
C THR A 480 9.21 18.28 16.08
N HIS A 481 9.93 18.66 17.16
CA HIS A 481 10.79 19.84 17.19
C HIS A 481 12.18 19.61 16.60
N SER A 482 12.49 18.38 16.16
CA SER A 482 13.75 18.07 15.51
C SER A 482 13.93 18.93 14.25
N LEU A 483 15.15 19.44 14.03
CA LEU A 483 15.48 20.15 12.79
C LEU A 483 15.24 19.28 11.55
N LYS A 484 15.27 17.96 11.69
CA LYS A 484 15.05 16.96 10.63
C LYS A 484 13.59 16.57 10.41
N TYR A 485 12.70 16.91 11.36
CA TYR A 485 11.29 16.52 11.24
C TYR A 485 10.66 17.28 10.07
N ILE A 486 10.06 16.52 9.17
CA ILE A 486 9.24 16.99 8.05
C ILE A 486 7.87 16.36 8.23
N ASP A 487 6.83 17.19 8.27
CA ASP A 487 5.46 16.73 8.36
C ASP A 487 4.87 16.56 6.95
N TRP A 488 4.97 15.34 6.41
CA TRP A 488 4.45 15.07 5.08
C TRP A 488 2.92 15.16 5.01
N LYS A 489 2.21 14.99 6.14
CA LYS A 489 0.75 15.15 6.20
C LYS A 489 0.33 16.59 5.95
N GLU A 490 1.10 17.57 6.42
CA GLU A 490 0.88 18.98 6.08
C GLU A 490 0.98 19.21 4.55
N CYS A 491 1.94 18.51 3.92
CA CYS A 491 2.17 18.63 2.49
C CYS A 491 1.08 17.95 1.63
N VAL A 492 0.73 16.69 1.89
CA VAL A 492 -0.19 15.92 1.02
C VAL A 492 -1.63 15.83 1.53
N GLY A 493 -1.85 16.15 2.80
CA GLY A 493 -3.12 15.95 3.52
C GLY A 493 -3.20 14.58 4.19
N GLU A 494 -3.92 14.49 5.31
CA GLU A 494 -4.07 13.25 6.09
C GLU A 494 -4.59 12.07 5.26
N GLU A 495 -5.56 12.31 4.37
CA GLU A 495 -6.20 11.27 3.56
C GLU A 495 -5.30 10.71 2.44
N ASN A 496 -4.22 11.41 2.10
CA ASN A 496 -3.29 11.03 1.04
C ASN A 496 -1.89 10.68 1.59
N TYR A 497 -1.78 10.48 2.91
CA TYR A 497 -0.56 10.05 3.57
C TYR A 497 -0.72 8.62 4.07
N TYR A 498 0.20 7.76 3.64
CA TYR A 498 0.19 6.32 3.92
C TYR A 498 1.51 5.88 4.53
N GLU A 499 1.47 4.82 5.34
CA GLU A 499 2.65 4.25 6.01
C GLU A 499 2.70 2.74 5.79
N ALA A 500 3.64 2.29 4.96
CA ALA A 500 3.81 0.91 4.61
C ALA A 500 4.98 0.28 5.37
N GLN A 501 4.70 -0.64 6.31
CA GLN A 501 5.72 -1.30 7.12
C GLN A 501 6.18 -2.64 6.52
N ASN A 502 5.53 -3.12 5.46
CA ASN A 502 5.91 -4.32 4.72
C ASN A 502 5.47 -4.25 3.24
N SER A 503 5.84 -5.26 2.45
CA SER A 503 5.53 -5.32 1.02
C SER A 503 4.02 -5.39 0.71
N HIS A 504 3.22 -6.04 1.56
CA HIS A 504 1.78 -6.14 1.34
C HIS A 504 1.08 -4.81 1.61
N GLU A 505 1.46 -4.11 2.69
CA GLU A 505 0.97 -2.77 2.98
C GLU A 505 1.39 -1.78 1.89
N LEU A 506 2.64 -1.86 1.39
CA LEU A 506 3.11 -1.00 0.30
C LEU A 506 2.28 -1.17 -0.98
N GLU A 507 1.91 -2.40 -1.31
CA GLU A 507 1.04 -2.67 -2.45
C GLU A 507 -0.36 -2.08 -2.24
N ALA A 508 -0.95 -2.31 -1.06
CA ALA A 508 -2.28 -1.80 -0.72
C ALA A 508 -2.34 -0.27 -0.76
N ASP A 509 -1.34 0.39 -0.16
CA ASP A 509 -1.24 1.86 -0.13
C ASP A 509 -1.05 2.44 -1.54
N LEU A 510 -0.24 1.79 -2.39
CA LEU A 510 -0.05 2.20 -3.78
C LEU A 510 -1.34 2.12 -4.58
N LEU A 511 -2.11 1.05 -4.38
CA LEU A 511 -3.40 0.83 -5.02
C LEU A 511 -4.44 1.86 -4.55
N GLN A 512 -4.48 2.13 -3.25
CA GLN A 512 -5.33 3.16 -2.67
C GLN A 512 -4.98 4.55 -3.23
N ALA A 513 -3.69 4.89 -3.29
CA ALA A 513 -3.22 6.16 -3.84
C ALA A 513 -3.57 6.34 -5.33
N LEU A 514 -3.58 5.27 -6.11
CA LEU A 514 -4.01 5.26 -7.52
C LEU A 514 -5.54 5.40 -7.70
N GLY A 515 -6.31 5.48 -6.61
CA GLY A 515 -7.77 5.52 -6.65
C GLY A 515 -8.42 4.16 -6.96
N ALA A 516 -7.64 3.08 -6.91
CA ALA A 516 -8.10 1.71 -7.08
C ALA A 516 -8.47 1.11 -5.71
N VAL A 517 -9.53 1.61 -5.06
CA VAL A 517 -9.90 1.17 -3.70
C VAL A 517 -10.66 -0.16 -3.74
N ASP A 518 -9.97 -1.27 -3.45
CA ASP A 518 -9.86 -1.88 -2.11
C ASP A 518 -9.22 -3.28 -2.27
N THR A 519 -7.94 -3.43 -1.95
CA THR A 519 -7.19 -4.68 -2.21
C THR A 519 -6.84 -5.46 -0.95
N SER A 520 -7.13 -4.89 0.22
CA SER A 520 -6.97 -5.57 1.52
C SER A 520 -8.31 -6.01 2.11
N GLU A 521 -9.44 -5.66 1.49
CA GLU A 521 -10.74 -6.22 1.89
C GLU A 521 -10.81 -7.72 1.58
N VAL A 522 -10.70 -8.54 2.65
CA VAL A 522 -11.60 -9.69 2.78
C VAL A 522 -12.99 -9.22 2.39
N GLY A 523 -13.65 -9.96 1.50
CA GLY A 523 -15.00 -9.60 1.06
C GLY A 523 -15.91 -9.34 2.27
N ARG A 524 -16.98 -8.58 2.09
CA ARG A 524 -17.96 -8.34 3.17
C ARG A 524 -19.17 -9.21 2.93
N ASN A 525 -19.67 -9.87 3.97
CA ASN A 525 -20.95 -10.57 3.91
C ASN A 525 -22.06 -9.59 3.48
N THR A 526 -22.91 -10.03 2.57
CA THR A 526 -24.13 -9.31 2.23
C THR A 526 -25.27 -9.83 3.10
N PRO A 527 -26.22 -8.96 3.51
CA PRO A 527 -27.44 -9.41 4.16
C PRO A 527 -28.13 -10.48 3.32
N LYS A 528 -28.73 -11.48 3.97
CA LYS A 528 -29.58 -12.47 3.32
C LYS A 528 -30.90 -11.81 2.96
N ASP A 529 -31.31 -11.91 1.70
CA ASP A 529 -32.61 -11.45 1.22
C ASP A 529 -33.77 -12.34 1.72
#